data_AF-A0A8C6UAQ6-F1
#
_entry.id   AF-A0A8C6UAQ6-F1
#
_cell.length_a   1.000
_cell.length_b   1.000
_cell.length_c   1.000
_cell.angle_alpha   90.00
_cell.angle_beta   90.00
_cell.angle_gamma   90.00
#
_symmetry.space_group_name_H-M   'P 1'
#
loop_
_entity.id
_entity.type
_entity.pdbx_description
1 polymer ?
#
loop_
_entity_poly.entity_id
_entity_poly.type
_entity_poly.pdbx_seq_one_letter_code
_entity_poly.pdbx_strand_id
1 'polypeptide(L)'
;EHKNHKCSSQKKANNAAVPREGEVHKMLKGHLRHVFSISQKIPKLRVLLICLFCPKALSKSFSPMDQHFPFTEVPDDHIDLDDNSEKTPSKASKSPQKTSRRPKTIPVKVTLLDGSDYDTGVEKLAKGQTLLDMVCGHLNLLERDYFGLMFQDTDNSKNWLDPSKEIKKQIRVGSWVFGFSVKFYPPDPSVLIEDITRYYLCLQLRDDILSSRLPCSFVTHALLGSYTVQAEIGDYDPEEHGPDYVNDFRFAPAQTRELEERVMELHRNYRGMSPAEAEMNFLENAKKLSMYGVDLHQAKDSEGIDIMLGVSASGLLIYRDRLRINRFAWPKILKISYKRSNFYIKIRPGEYEQFESTIGFKLPNHRASKRLWKVCIEHHTFFRLVSPEPPPKGFLVIGSKFRYSGRTQAQTRQASALIDRPAPLFERSVSKRYLLPRSMDGGEQDTKAPNDREIRNYSSTQHVLILKSLEGKVQGE
;
A
#
# COMPACT_ATOMS: atom_id res chain seq x y z
N GLU A 1 43.70 -7.51 41.57
CA GLU A 1 44.03 -8.74 42.31
C GLU A 1 43.50 -8.66 43.74
N HIS A 2 43.19 -9.83 44.31
CA HIS A 2 42.95 -10.17 45.72
C HIS A 2 41.84 -9.52 46.58
N LYS A 3 40.80 -10.35 46.76
CA LYS A 3 39.96 -10.64 47.94
C LYS A 3 40.48 -10.12 49.29
N ASN A 4 39.57 -9.55 50.08
CA ASN A 4 39.25 -10.00 51.46
C ASN A 4 38.14 -9.15 52.08
N HIS A 5 36.99 -9.74 52.40
CA HIS A 5 36.56 -9.83 53.80
C HIS A 5 35.37 -10.78 54.00
N LYS A 6 35.38 -11.33 55.22
CA LYS A 6 34.80 -12.58 55.69
C LYS A 6 33.31 -12.52 56.01
N CYS A 7 32.76 -13.72 55.91
CA CYS A 7 31.55 -14.28 56.50
C CYS A 7 31.45 -14.11 58.04
N SER A 8 30.25 -13.77 58.55
CA SER A 8 29.52 -14.45 59.65
C SER A 8 28.12 -13.83 59.78
N SER A 9 27.05 -14.52 59.40
CA SER A 9 26.15 -15.31 60.27
C SER A 9 24.83 -14.59 60.54
N GLN A 10 23.72 -15.07 59.95
CA GLN A 10 22.66 -15.87 60.60
C GLN A 10 21.24 -15.67 60.01
N LYS A 11 20.68 -16.81 59.56
CA LYS A 11 19.29 -17.29 59.72
C LYS A 11 18.11 -16.44 59.17
N LYS A 12 17.50 -16.95 58.09
CA LYS A 12 16.15 -17.58 58.06
C LYS A 12 15.60 -17.59 56.62
N ALA A 13 15.50 -18.77 55.98
CA ALA A 13 14.56 -18.98 54.88
C ALA A 13 14.35 -20.48 54.57
N ASN A 14 13.07 -20.87 54.64
CA ASN A 14 12.36 -21.79 53.73
C ASN A 14 12.66 -23.29 53.78
N ASN A 15 11.90 -23.99 54.63
CA ASN A 15 11.39 -25.32 54.32
C ASN A 15 9.99 -25.18 53.67
N ALA A 16 9.91 -25.37 52.36
CA ALA A 16 8.66 -25.70 51.67
C ALA A 16 8.98 -26.90 50.75
N ALA A 17 8.38 -28.05 51.08
CA ALA A 17 8.64 -29.32 50.43
C ALA A 17 8.13 -29.33 48.99
N VAL A 18 8.97 -29.78 48.05
CA VAL A 18 8.61 -30.07 46.65
C VAL A 18 7.84 -31.40 46.60
N PRO A 19 6.64 -31.46 45.99
CA PRO A 19 5.88 -32.70 45.91
C PRO A 19 6.56 -33.71 44.97
N ARG A 20 6.58 -34.98 45.37
CA ARG A 20 7.17 -36.07 44.58
C ARG A 20 6.32 -36.32 43.33
N GLU A 21 6.95 -36.68 42.22
CA GLU A 21 6.32 -36.84 40.88
C GLU A 21 5.02 -37.66 40.86
N GLY A 22 4.84 -38.60 41.80
CA GLY A 22 3.62 -39.40 41.94
C GLY A 22 2.35 -38.61 42.36
N GLU A 23 2.49 -37.49 43.09
CA GLU A 23 1.35 -36.66 43.52
C GLU A 23 0.84 -35.75 42.41
N VAL A 24 1.74 -35.25 41.56
CA VAL A 24 1.42 -34.44 40.38
C VAL A 24 0.60 -35.26 39.38
N HIS A 25 0.93 -36.55 39.22
CA HIS A 25 0.20 -37.44 38.32
C HIS A 25 -1.22 -37.78 38.81
N LYS A 26 -1.45 -37.84 40.13
CA LYS A 26 -2.80 -37.98 40.72
C LYS A 26 -3.62 -36.71 40.59
N MET A 27 -3.02 -35.52 40.80
CA MET A 27 -3.69 -34.23 40.61
C MET A 27 -4.13 -34.00 39.15
N LEU A 28 -3.28 -34.36 38.18
CA LEU A 28 -3.59 -34.26 36.75
C LEU A 28 -4.72 -35.21 36.34
N LYS A 29 -4.73 -36.46 36.84
CA LYS A 29 -5.82 -37.42 36.59
C LYS A 29 -7.16 -36.97 37.18
N GLY A 30 -7.15 -36.29 38.33
CA GLY A 30 -8.35 -35.70 38.94
C GLY A 30 -8.95 -34.57 38.08
N HIS A 31 -8.12 -33.66 37.59
CA HIS A 31 -8.55 -32.54 36.73
C HIS A 31 -9.08 -33.04 35.38
N LEU A 32 -8.44 -34.04 34.77
CA LEU A 32 -8.88 -34.63 33.51
C LEU A 32 -10.27 -35.29 33.60
N ARG A 33 -10.60 -35.95 34.72
CA ARG A 33 -11.95 -36.51 34.94
C ARG A 33 -13.01 -35.41 35.07
N HIS A 34 -12.67 -34.31 35.73
CA HIS A 34 -13.58 -33.18 35.90
C HIS A 34 -13.87 -32.47 34.57
N VAL A 35 -12.85 -32.27 33.74
CA VAL A 35 -12.98 -31.70 32.38
C VAL A 35 -13.78 -32.62 31.45
N PHE A 36 -13.60 -33.95 31.57
CA PHE A 36 -14.36 -34.92 30.79
C PHE A 36 -15.85 -34.96 31.17
N SER A 37 -16.17 -34.79 32.46
CA SER A 37 -17.56 -34.70 32.95
C SER A 37 -18.26 -33.42 32.45
N ILE A 38 -17.57 -32.28 32.42
CA ILE A 38 -18.10 -31.02 31.86
C ILE A 38 -18.32 -31.12 30.35
N SER A 39 -17.45 -31.83 29.62
CA SER A 39 -17.53 -32.04 28.18
C SER A 39 -18.78 -32.82 27.73
N GLN A 40 -19.36 -33.67 28.59
CA GLN A 40 -20.60 -34.39 28.27
C GLN A 40 -21.85 -33.49 28.25
N LYS A 41 -21.80 -32.28 28.82
CA LYS A 41 -22.94 -31.35 28.91
C LYS A 41 -22.94 -30.26 27.83
N ILE A 42 -21.87 -30.14 27.02
CA ILE A 42 -21.73 -29.08 25.99
C ILE A 42 -21.21 -29.70 24.67
N PRO A 43 -22.05 -29.85 23.63
CA PRO A 43 -21.69 -30.53 22.38
C PRO A 43 -20.47 -29.92 21.66
N LYS A 44 -20.27 -28.60 21.78
CA LYS A 44 -19.16 -27.86 21.17
C LYS A 44 -17.81 -28.12 21.85
N LEU A 45 -17.80 -28.48 23.14
CA LEU A 45 -16.57 -28.79 23.89
C LEU A 45 -16.05 -30.21 23.56
N ARG A 46 -16.96 -31.11 23.17
CA ARG A 46 -16.67 -32.50 22.83
C ARG A 46 -15.79 -32.62 21.58
N VAL A 47 -16.03 -31.77 20.57
CA VAL A 47 -15.23 -31.72 19.33
C VAL A 47 -13.82 -31.19 19.61
N LEU A 48 -13.70 -30.18 20.49
CA LEU A 48 -12.40 -29.60 20.85
C LEU A 48 -11.53 -30.59 21.67
N LEU A 49 -12.14 -31.39 22.54
CA LEU A 49 -11.42 -32.40 23.32
C LEU A 49 -10.92 -33.57 22.46
N ILE A 50 -11.67 -33.99 21.44
CA ILE A 50 -11.27 -35.06 20.51
C ILE A 50 -10.05 -34.61 19.68
N CYS A 51 -10.01 -33.34 19.26
CA CYS A 51 -8.87 -32.79 18.51
C CYS A 51 -7.58 -32.63 19.35
N LEU A 52 -7.70 -32.45 20.67
CA LEU A 52 -6.54 -32.22 21.55
C LEU A 52 -5.89 -33.52 22.06
N PHE A 53 -6.63 -34.64 22.12
CA PHE A 53 -6.16 -35.88 22.76
C PHE A 53 -5.95 -37.08 21.82
N CYS A 54 -6.11 -36.92 20.50
CA CYS A 54 -5.88 -38.02 19.55
C CYS A 54 -4.99 -37.60 18.35
N PRO A 55 -3.65 -37.62 18.49
CA PRO A 55 -2.73 -37.25 17.41
C PRO A 55 -2.55 -38.32 16.31
N LYS A 56 -3.31 -39.43 16.35
CA LYS A 56 -3.11 -40.60 15.46
C LYS A 56 -4.30 -40.96 14.57
N ALA A 57 -5.30 -40.09 14.42
CA ALA A 57 -6.44 -40.31 13.52
C ALA A 57 -6.33 -39.59 12.15
N LEU A 58 -5.15 -39.05 11.80
CA LEU A 58 -4.88 -38.40 10.51
C LEU A 58 -3.55 -38.90 9.93
N SER A 59 -3.43 -40.20 9.68
CA SER A 59 -2.35 -40.77 8.86
C SER A 59 -2.74 -42.11 8.25
N LYS A 60 -3.60 -42.11 7.23
CA LYS A 60 -3.69 -43.18 6.24
C LYS A 60 -4.10 -42.61 4.89
N SER A 61 -3.11 -42.14 4.15
CA SER A 61 -3.01 -42.31 2.69
C SER A 61 -1.79 -41.53 2.21
N PHE A 62 -0.99 -42.19 1.38
CA PHE A 62 0.18 -41.73 0.64
C PHE A 62 1.55 -41.93 1.31
N SER A 63 2.19 -43.02 0.85
CA SER A 63 3.63 -43.09 0.62
C SER A 63 3.87 -43.48 -0.86
N PRO A 64 5.08 -43.23 -1.40
CA PRO A 64 5.33 -42.88 -2.81
C PRO A 64 6.13 -43.95 -3.59
N MET A 65 6.20 -43.85 -4.93
CA MET A 65 7.35 -44.30 -5.74
C MET A 65 7.30 -43.83 -7.22
N ASP A 66 8.35 -43.11 -7.61
CA ASP A 66 9.25 -43.20 -8.78
C ASP A 66 8.77 -43.36 -10.24
N GLN A 67 9.16 -42.33 -11.03
CA GLN A 67 9.86 -42.29 -12.33
C GLN A 67 9.80 -43.49 -13.31
N HIS A 68 9.34 -43.25 -14.55
CA HIS A 68 10.11 -43.35 -15.81
C HIS A 68 9.22 -43.08 -17.06
N PHE A 69 9.74 -42.30 -18.01
CA PHE A 69 9.28 -42.20 -19.42
C PHE A 69 9.98 -43.31 -20.24
N PRO A 70 9.43 -43.75 -21.40
CA PRO A 70 9.76 -43.10 -22.69
C PRO A 70 8.63 -43.03 -23.75
N PHE A 71 8.96 -42.30 -24.81
CA PHE A 71 8.41 -42.18 -26.18
C PHE A 71 7.90 -43.53 -26.78
N THR A 72 7.05 -43.62 -27.82
CA THR A 72 7.08 -42.93 -29.13
C THR A 72 5.75 -43.20 -29.90
N GLU A 73 5.55 -42.38 -30.94
CA GLU A 73 4.98 -42.73 -32.26
C GLU A 73 3.48 -42.57 -32.58
N VAL A 74 3.31 -41.83 -33.68
CA VAL A 74 2.12 -41.49 -34.47
C VAL A 74 1.88 -42.62 -35.47
N PRO A 75 0.63 -42.83 -35.91
CA PRO A 75 0.45 -42.83 -37.37
C PRO A 75 -0.68 -41.93 -37.85
N ASP A 76 -0.40 -41.36 -39.02
CA ASP A 76 -1.26 -40.64 -39.94
C ASP A 76 -2.00 -41.66 -40.81
N ASP A 77 -3.27 -41.42 -41.14
CA ASP A 77 -3.93 -42.01 -42.31
C ASP A 77 -5.14 -41.14 -42.70
N HIS A 78 -5.10 -40.69 -43.95
CA HIS A 78 -6.12 -39.92 -44.67
C HIS A 78 -7.12 -40.86 -45.39
N ILE A 79 -8.17 -40.25 -46.00
CA ILE A 79 -9.01 -40.73 -47.12
C ILE A 79 -10.23 -41.59 -46.66
N ASP A 80 -11.52 -41.42 -46.98
CA ASP A 80 -12.28 -40.71 -48.04
C ASP A 80 -13.78 -40.50 -47.65
N LEU A 81 -14.38 -39.46 -48.24
CA LEU A 81 -15.70 -39.32 -48.90
C LEU A 81 -17.05 -39.84 -48.33
N ASP A 82 -18.02 -38.93 -48.49
CA ASP A 82 -19.42 -39.07 -48.93
C ASP A 82 -20.63 -39.07 -47.97
N ASP A 83 -21.54 -38.22 -48.42
CA ASP A 83 -22.87 -37.78 -48.01
C ASP A 83 -23.94 -38.86 -48.24
N ASN A 84 -24.82 -39.12 -47.27
CA ASN A 84 -26.26 -39.30 -47.54
C ASN A 84 -27.12 -39.30 -46.27
N SER A 85 -28.35 -38.78 -46.44
CA SER A 85 -29.47 -38.67 -45.52
C SER A 85 -30.03 -39.98 -44.97
N GLU A 86 -30.54 -40.00 -43.72
CA GLU A 86 -31.99 -40.10 -43.41
C GLU A 86 -32.29 -40.18 -41.90
N LYS A 87 -33.48 -39.70 -41.55
CA LYS A 87 -34.04 -39.54 -40.20
C LYS A 87 -34.49 -40.88 -39.58
N THR A 88 -34.25 -41.08 -38.29
CA THR A 88 -35.26 -41.66 -37.35
C THR A 88 -34.95 -41.24 -35.90
N PRO A 89 -35.97 -41.01 -35.03
CA PRO A 89 -35.76 -40.50 -33.68
C PRO A 89 -35.85 -41.62 -32.62
N SER A 90 -34.77 -41.88 -31.91
CA SER A 90 -34.80 -42.77 -30.73
C SER A 90 -34.26 -42.08 -29.49
N LYS A 91 -35.18 -41.90 -28.53
CA LYS A 91 -34.93 -41.46 -27.14
C LYS A 91 -33.92 -42.41 -26.48
N ALA A 92 -32.78 -41.90 -26.04
CA ALA A 92 -32.01 -42.50 -24.95
C ALA A 92 -31.13 -41.46 -24.23
N SER A 93 -31.26 -41.46 -22.90
CA SER A 93 -30.33 -40.92 -21.90
C SER A 93 -29.66 -39.56 -22.17
N LYS A 94 -30.34 -38.49 -21.75
CA LYS A 94 -29.64 -37.26 -21.31
C LYS A 94 -28.90 -37.57 -20.01
N SER A 95 -27.63 -37.94 -20.11
CA SER A 95 -26.64 -37.65 -19.08
C SER A 95 -26.66 -36.14 -18.81
N PRO A 96 -26.53 -35.67 -17.54
CA PRO A 96 -26.45 -34.25 -17.28
C PRO A 96 -25.12 -33.77 -17.85
N GLN A 97 -25.15 -33.26 -19.09
CA GLN A 97 -24.07 -32.46 -19.65
C GLN A 97 -23.80 -31.38 -18.62
N LYS A 98 -22.67 -31.53 -17.94
CA LYS A 98 -22.06 -30.53 -17.08
C LYS A 98 -21.75 -29.38 -18.03
N THR A 99 -22.73 -28.49 -18.23
CA THR A 99 -22.54 -27.27 -19.00
C THR A 99 -21.32 -26.62 -18.39
N SER A 100 -20.20 -26.59 -19.10
CA SER A 100 -19.04 -25.80 -18.69
C SER A 100 -19.53 -24.37 -18.74
N ARG A 101 -20.05 -23.88 -17.61
CA ARG A 101 -20.45 -22.50 -17.47
C ARG A 101 -19.15 -21.73 -17.68
N ARG A 102 -18.97 -21.16 -18.87
CA ARG A 102 -17.91 -20.20 -19.14
C ARG A 102 -17.92 -19.23 -17.95
N PRO A 103 -16.78 -19.04 -17.24
CA PRO A 103 -16.73 -18.16 -16.10
C PRO A 103 -17.33 -16.81 -16.50
N LYS A 104 -18.34 -16.34 -15.76
CA LYS A 104 -18.94 -15.03 -16.04
C LYS A 104 -17.87 -13.97 -15.78
N THR A 105 -17.36 -13.39 -16.85
CA THR A 105 -16.45 -12.26 -16.82
C THR A 105 -17.24 -10.99 -16.49
N ILE A 106 -16.64 -10.11 -15.70
CA ILE A 106 -17.16 -8.79 -15.36
C ILE A 106 -16.27 -7.77 -16.06
N PRO A 107 -16.83 -6.83 -16.84
CA PRO A 107 -16.06 -5.77 -17.46
C PRO A 107 -15.46 -4.84 -16.40
N VAL A 108 -14.23 -4.44 -16.62
CA VAL A 108 -13.44 -3.58 -15.74
C VAL A 108 -12.78 -2.50 -16.57
N LYS A 109 -12.83 -1.26 -16.08
CA LYS A 109 -12.08 -0.13 -16.62
C LYS A 109 -11.01 0.30 -15.62
N VAL A 110 -9.77 0.47 -16.10
CA VAL A 110 -8.67 1.00 -15.30
C VAL A 110 -8.10 2.24 -15.99
N THR A 111 -8.24 3.41 -15.37
CA THR A 111 -7.56 4.63 -15.84
C THR A 111 -6.08 4.56 -15.46
N LEU A 112 -5.21 4.65 -16.47
CA LEU A 112 -3.76 4.57 -16.36
C LEU A 112 -3.14 5.94 -16.04
N LEU A 113 -1.84 5.96 -15.73
CA LEU A 113 -1.13 7.18 -15.29
C LEU A 113 -0.93 8.21 -16.40
N ASP A 114 -0.96 7.78 -17.66
CA ASP A 114 -0.95 8.66 -18.82
C ASP A 114 -2.35 9.23 -19.16
N GLY A 115 -3.39 8.80 -18.43
CA GLY A 115 -4.79 9.18 -18.64
C GLY A 115 -5.54 8.31 -19.64
N SER A 116 -4.90 7.31 -20.25
CA SER A 116 -5.58 6.33 -21.09
C SER A 116 -6.42 5.35 -20.24
N ASP A 117 -7.43 4.72 -20.86
CA ASP A 117 -8.24 3.69 -20.22
C ASP A 117 -7.82 2.30 -20.70
N TYR A 118 -7.55 1.40 -19.76
CA TYR A 118 -7.39 -0.03 -20.00
C TYR A 118 -8.69 -0.76 -19.68
N ASP A 119 -9.44 -1.12 -20.72
CA ASP A 119 -10.67 -1.90 -20.62
C ASP A 119 -10.38 -3.40 -20.72
N THR A 120 -10.84 -4.16 -19.73
CA THR A 120 -10.59 -5.62 -19.65
C THR A 120 -11.76 -6.36 -18.98
N GLY A 121 -11.65 -7.69 -18.87
CA GLY A 121 -12.63 -8.53 -18.20
C GLY A 121 -11.97 -9.45 -17.19
N VAL A 122 -12.52 -9.52 -15.97
CA VAL A 122 -12.02 -10.43 -14.92
C VAL A 122 -13.11 -11.38 -14.46
N GLU A 123 -12.73 -12.54 -13.96
CA GLU A 123 -13.70 -13.46 -13.38
C GLU A 123 -14.41 -12.85 -12.16
N LYS A 124 -15.69 -13.20 -11.96
CA LYS A 124 -16.50 -12.69 -10.84
C LYS A 124 -15.90 -12.91 -9.45
N LEU A 125 -15.08 -13.95 -9.30
CA LEU A 125 -14.40 -14.31 -8.04
C LEU A 125 -12.92 -13.90 -8.02
N ALA A 126 -12.48 -13.10 -9.01
CA ALA A 126 -11.11 -12.63 -9.09
C ALA A 126 -10.75 -11.78 -7.86
N LYS A 127 -9.51 -11.97 -7.40
CA LYS A 127 -8.90 -11.15 -6.35
C LYS A 127 -8.35 -9.87 -6.95
N GLY A 128 -8.14 -8.86 -6.12
CA GLY A 128 -7.50 -7.61 -6.56
C GLY A 128 -6.11 -7.83 -7.19
N GLN A 129 -5.36 -8.83 -6.70
CA GLN A 129 -4.05 -9.19 -7.27
C GLN A 129 -4.14 -9.56 -8.75
N THR A 130 -5.16 -10.31 -9.16
CA THR A 130 -5.33 -10.73 -10.56
C THR A 130 -5.46 -9.52 -11.49
N LEU A 131 -6.27 -8.53 -11.10
CA LEU A 131 -6.43 -7.32 -11.90
C LEU A 131 -5.13 -6.49 -11.91
N LEU A 132 -4.45 -6.36 -10.77
CA LEU A 132 -3.17 -5.65 -10.69
C LEU A 132 -2.10 -6.31 -11.59
N ASP A 133 -2.02 -7.65 -11.60
CA ASP A 133 -1.09 -8.39 -12.45
C ASP A 133 -1.38 -8.18 -13.94
N MET A 134 -2.66 -8.13 -14.32
CA MET A 134 -3.08 -7.83 -15.70
C MET A 134 -2.67 -6.43 -16.12
N VAL A 135 -2.91 -5.42 -15.26
CA VAL A 135 -2.52 -4.03 -15.53
C VAL A 135 -0.99 -3.92 -15.66
N CYS A 136 -0.23 -4.45 -14.70
CA CYS A 136 1.22 -4.42 -14.76
C CYS A 136 1.79 -5.22 -15.94
N GLY A 137 1.11 -6.29 -16.36
CA GLY A 137 1.45 -7.04 -17.58
C GLY A 137 1.24 -6.20 -18.84
N HIS A 138 0.10 -5.50 -18.93
CA HIS A 138 -0.19 -4.59 -20.03
C HIS A 138 0.82 -3.44 -20.14
N LEU A 139 1.22 -2.87 -18.99
CA LEU A 139 2.23 -1.80 -18.90
C LEU A 139 3.67 -2.30 -19.00
N ASN A 140 3.89 -3.62 -19.16
CA ASN A 140 5.21 -4.23 -19.17
C ASN A 140 6.09 -3.86 -17.94
N LEU A 141 5.48 -3.72 -16.76
CA LEU A 141 6.12 -3.26 -15.52
C LEU A 141 6.53 -4.44 -14.62
N LEU A 142 7.81 -4.54 -14.22
CA LEU A 142 8.28 -5.60 -13.31
C LEU A 142 8.40 -5.14 -11.84
N GLU A 143 8.71 -3.86 -11.61
CA GLU A 143 8.81 -3.27 -10.26
C GLU A 143 7.44 -2.91 -9.67
N ARG A 144 6.52 -3.88 -9.70
CA ARG A 144 5.08 -3.70 -9.45
C ARG A 144 4.72 -3.28 -8.02
N ASP A 145 5.58 -3.58 -7.04
CA ASP A 145 5.24 -3.43 -5.63
C ASP A 145 5.05 -1.96 -5.21
N TYR A 146 5.56 -1.00 -5.98
CA TYR A 146 5.37 0.43 -5.73
C TYR A 146 3.98 0.93 -6.10
N PHE A 147 3.19 0.15 -6.83
CA PHE A 147 1.93 0.55 -7.43
C PHE A 147 0.73 -0.18 -6.82
N GLY A 148 -0.45 0.36 -7.07
CA GLY A 148 -1.71 -0.27 -6.68
C GLY A 148 -2.88 0.26 -7.49
N LEU A 149 -4.06 -0.28 -7.19
CA LEU A 149 -5.31 0.15 -7.78
C LEU A 149 -6.14 0.88 -6.73
N MET A 150 -6.65 2.06 -7.10
CA MET A 150 -7.61 2.81 -6.30
C MET A 150 -9.00 2.70 -6.90
N PHE A 151 -10.02 2.67 -6.05
CA PHE A 151 -11.41 2.84 -6.46
C PHE A 151 -12.07 3.89 -5.57
N GLN A 152 -13.13 4.49 -6.09
CA GLN A 152 -13.96 5.41 -5.33
C GLN A 152 -15.13 4.63 -4.72
N ASP A 153 -15.35 4.77 -3.41
CA ASP A 153 -16.53 4.16 -2.78
C ASP A 153 -17.74 5.09 -2.82
N THR A 154 -18.90 4.61 -2.37
CA THR A 154 -20.19 5.32 -2.37
C THR A 154 -20.18 6.66 -1.62
N ASP A 155 -19.21 6.89 -0.74
CA ASP A 155 -18.98 8.14 0.00
C ASP A 155 -17.99 9.08 -0.72
N ASN A 156 -17.75 8.86 -2.01
CA ASN A 156 -16.79 9.57 -2.85
C ASN A 156 -15.33 9.47 -2.37
N SER A 157 -15.03 8.60 -1.40
CA SER A 157 -13.68 8.43 -0.87
C SER A 157 -12.84 7.50 -1.73
N LYS A 158 -11.59 7.90 -2.02
CA LYS A 158 -10.61 7.04 -2.68
C LYS A 158 -10.10 5.98 -1.70
N ASN A 159 -10.09 4.72 -2.12
CA ASN A 159 -9.64 3.58 -1.33
C ASN A 159 -8.75 2.67 -2.18
N TRP A 160 -7.67 2.17 -1.57
CA TRP A 160 -6.85 1.13 -2.18
C TRP A 160 -7.62 -0.20 -2.25
N LEU A 161 -7.57 -0.84 -3.42
CA LEU A 161 -8.00 -2.21 -3.62
C LEU A 161 -7.04 -3.16 -2.88
N ASP A 162 -7.58 -3.99 -1.99
CA ASP A 162 -6.81 -5.01 -1.28
C ASP A 162 -6.53 -6.18 -2.24
N PRO A 163 -5.27 -6.45 -2.61
CA PRO A 163 -4.95 -7.48 -3.60
C PRO A 163 -5.30 -8.89 -3.11
N SER A 164 -5.34 -9.11 -1.79
CA SER A 164 -5.62 -10.44 -1.20
C SER A 164 -7.10 -10.83 -1.22
N LYS A 165 -8.00 -9.87 -1.50
CA LYS A 165 -9.45 -10.04 -1.42
C LYS A 165 -10.12 -10.02 -2.79
N GLU A 166 -11.24 -10.74 -2.88
CA GLU A 166 -12.13 -10.67 -4.05
C GLU A 166 -12.59 -9.24 -4.31
N ILE A 167 -12.55 -8.80 -5.56
CA ILE A 167 -12.94 -7.45 -5.97
C ILE A 167 -14.40 -7.17 -5.61
N LYS A 168 -15.28 -8.14 -5.88
CA LYS A 168 -16.72 -8.07 -5.56
C LYS A 168 -17.02 -7.84 -4.07
N LYS A 169 -16.12 -8.25 -3.16
CA LYS A 169 -16.30 -8.05 -1.71
C LYS A 169 -15.86 -6.67 -1.25
N GLN A 170 -15.20 -5.90 -2.12
CA GLN A 170 -14.65 -4.58 -1.83
C GLN A 170 -15.47 -3.47 -2.46
N ILE A 171 -15.93 -3.67 -3.70
CA ILE A 171 -16.84 -2.77 -4.40
C ILE A 171 -18.28 -3.18 -4.04
N ARG A 172 -18.99 -2.31 -3.34
CA ARG A 172 -20.35 -2.60 -2.86
C ARG A 172 -21.41 -2.37 -3.93
N VAL A 173 -21.26 -1.32 -4.73
CA VAL A 173 -22.23 -0.86 -5.72
C VAL A 173 -21.47 -0.27 -6.91
N GLY A 174 -22.02 -0.44 -8.11
CA GLY A 174 -21.54 0.23 -9.33
C GLY A 174 -20.62 -0.62 -10.21
N SER A 175 -20.19 0.01 -11.31
CA SER A 175 -19.23 -0.54 -12.27
C SER A 175 -17.84 -0.68 -11.66
N TRP A 176 -17.07 -1.64 -12.16
CA TRP A 176 -15.70 -1.87 -11.67
C TRP A 176 -14.76 -0.92 -12.38
N VAL A 177 -14.61 0.28 -11.81
CA VAL A 177 -13.73 1.34 -12.30
C VAL A 177 -12.62 1.58 -11.29
N PHE A 178 -11.38 1.58 -11.78
CA PHE A 178 -10.18 1.77 -10.96
C PHE A 178 -9.25 2.81 -11.57
N GLY A 179 -8.39 3.39 -10.74
CA GLY A 179 -7.22 4.14 -11.19
C GLY A 179 -5.94 3.38 -10.81
N PHE A 180 -5.01 3.25 -11.75
CA PHE A 180 -3.65 2.79 -11.46
C PHE A 180 -2.84 3.94 -10.87
N SER A 181 -2.15 3.72 -9.76
CA SER A 181 -1.46 4.79 -9.03
C SER A 181 -0.26 4.29 -8.24
N VAL A 182 0.69 5.18 -7.97
CA VAL A 182 1.81 4.89 -7.05
C VAL A 182 1.28 4.83 -5.63
N LYS A 183 1.49 3.69 -4.97
CA LYS A 183 1.12 3.46 -3.58
C LYS A 183 2.27 3.74 -2.62
N PHE A 184 3.50 3.39 -3.02
CA PHE A 184 4.69 3.58 -2.22
C PHE A 184 5.72 4.39 -3.00
N TYR A 185 5.92 5.64 -2.60
CA TYR A 185 6.87 6.54 -3.25
C TYR A 185 8.28 6.21 -2.74
N PRO A 186 9.22 5.79 -3.61
CA PRO A 186 10.58 5.50 -3.19
C PRO A 186 11.24 6.80 -2.66
N PRO A 187 11.86 6.79 -1.47
CA PRO A 187 12.55 7.97 -0.94
C PRO A 187 13.78 8.34 -1.76
N ASP A 188 14.33 7.36 -2.49
CA ASP A 188 15.44 7.53 -3.42
C ASP A 188 15.06 6.86 -4.75
N PRO A 189 14.63 7.61 -5.78
CA PRO A 189 14.23 7.07 -7.07
C PRO A 189 15.38 6.46 -7.88
N SER A 190 16.63 6.83 -7.58
CA SER A 190 17.82 6.28 -8.25
C SER A 190 18.00 4.78 -8.06
N VAL A 191 17.36 4.20 -7.03
CA VAL A 191 17.41 2.77 -6.73
C VAL A 191 16.45 1.92 -7.58
N LEU A 192 15.54 2.56 -8.32
CA LEU A 192 14.70 1.86 -9.27
C LEU A 192 15.58 1.34 -10.40
N ILE A 193 15.33 0.13 -10.87
CA ILE A 193 16.19 -0.47 -11.91
C ILE A 193 15.72 -0.05 -13.30
N GLU A 194 14.41 -0.08 -13.55
CA GLU A 194 13.88 0.16 -14.89
C GLU A 194 13.47 1.62 -15.14
N ASP A 195 13.81 2.15 -16.33
CA ASP A 195 13.37 3.47 -16.78
C ASP A 195 11.85 3.59 -16.83
N ILE A 196 11.15 2.53 -17.21
CA ILE A 196 9.68 2.53 -17.26
C ILE A 196 9.05 2.74 -15.88
N THR A 197 9.70 2.26 -14.81
CA THR A 197 9.24 2.49 -13.43
C THR A 197 9.39 3.96 -13.05
N ARG A 198 10.53 4.58 -13.41
CA ARG A 198 10.79 6.01 -13.22
C ARG A 198 9.79 6.86 -13.99
N TYR A 199 9.55 6.51 -15.25
CA TYR A 199 8.57 7.19 -16.10
C TYR A 199 7.17 7.21 -15.47
N TYR A 200 6.65 6.07 -15.01
CA TYR A 200 5.35 6.04 -14.33
C TYR A 200 5.34 6.83 -13.02
N LEU A 201 6.46 6.88 -12.29
CA LEU A 201 6.58 7.75 -11.13
C LEU A 201 6.53 9.24 -11.51
N CYS A 202 7.17 9.65 -12.62
CA CYS A 202 7.06 11.01 -13.16
C CYS A 202 5.60 11.36 -13.51
N LEU A 203 4.88 10.47 -14.20
CA LEU A 203 3.48 10.69 -14.54
C LEU A 203 2.59 10.89 -13.31
N GLN A 204 2.78 10.07 -12.28
CA GLN A 204 2.06 10.22 -11.01
C GLN A 204 2.36 11.57 -10.36
N LEU A 205 3.63 11.98 -10.29
CA LEU A 205 4.03 13.24 -9.65
C LEU A 205 3.53 14.45 -10.41
N ARG A 206 3.48 14.38 -11.75
CA ARG A 206 2.81 15.40 -12.58
C ARG A 206 1.34 15.53 -12.22
N ASP A 207 0.62 14.42 -12.03
CA ASP A 207 -0.76 14.45 -11.56
C ASP A 207 -0.87 15.01 -10.13
N ASP A 208 0.04 14.67 -9.23
CA ASP A 208 0.08 15.21 -7.87
C ASP A 208 0.29 16.73 -7.85
N ILE A 209 1.14 17.26 -8.73
CA ILE A 209 1.38 18.69 -8.89
C ILE A 209 0.12 19.38 -9.43
N LEU A 210 -0.44 18.87 -10.54
CA LEU A 210 -1.61 19.46 -11.20
C LEU A 210 -2.87 19.42 -10.32
N SER A 211 -3.00 18.40 -9.47
CA SER A 211 -4.09 18.30 -8.49
C SER A 211 -3.82 19.02 -7.17
N SER A 212 -2.72 19.77 -7.06
CA SER A 212 -2.28 20.48 -5.84
C SER A 212 -2.02 19.58 -4.62
N ARG A 213 -1.90 18.26 -4.81
CA ARG A 213 -1.46 17.32 -3.75
C ARG A 213 0.02 17.51 -3.42
N LEU A 214 0.82 17.90 -4.41
CA LEU A 214 2.24 18.19 -4.29
C LEU A 214 2.48 19.68 -4.61
N PRO A 215 2.42 20.58 -3.61
CA PRO A 215 2.63 22.00 -3.82
C PRO A 215 4.06 22.31 -4.26
N CYS A 216 4.18 23.17 -5.27
CA CYS A 216 5.44 23.63 -5.84
C CYS A 216 5.52 25.16 -5.85
N SER A 217 6.72 25.68 -5.71
CA SER A 217 6.99 27.09 -6.02
C SER A 217 6.93 27.34 -7.53
N PHE A 218 6.81 28.60 -7.96
CA PHE A 218 6.89 28.98 -9.38
C PHE A 218 8.16 28.43 -10.04
N VAL A 219 9.32 28.63 -9.41
CA VAL A 219 10.62 28.16 -9.91
C VAL A 219 10.63 26.64 -10.05
N THR A 220 10.03 25.93 -9.09
CA THR A 220 9.95 24.46 -9.15
C THR A 220 9.02 23.98 -10.24
N HIS A 221 7.86 24.63 -10.47
CA HIS A 221 7.01 24.31 -11.61
C HIS A 221 7.78 24.50 -12.94
N ALA A 222 8.52 25.59 -13.09
CA ALA A 222 9.28 25.84 -14.30
C ALA A 222 10.37 24.77 -14.53
N LEU A 223 11.12 24.42 -13.48
CA LEU A 223 12.18 23.42 -13.53
C LEU A 223 11.64 22.01 -13.83
N LEU A 224 10.57 21.59 -13.16
CA LEU A 224 9.96 20.27 -13.40
C LEU A 224 9.26 20.22 -14.77
N GLY A 225 8.66 21.34 -15.18
CA GLY A 225 8.07 21.50 -16.51
C GLY A 225 9.12 21.38 -17.62
N SER A 226 10.28 22.01 -17.48
CA SER A 226 11.33 21.95 -18.50
C SER A 226 11.92 20.55 -18.67
N TYR A 227 12.07 19.77 -17.59
CA TYR A 227 12.45 18.35 -17.71
C TYR A 227 11.35 17.51 -18.37
N THR A 228 10.07 17.83 -18.12
CA THR A 228 8.95 17.15 -18.77
C THR A 228 8.97 17.39 -20.28
N VAL A 229 9.20 18.65 -20.70
CA VAL A 229 9.33 19.01 -22.12
C VAL A 229 10.49 18.25 -22.76
N GLN A 230 11.69 18.33 -22.19
CA GLN A 230 12.86 17.59 -22.71
C GLN A 230 12.60 16.09 -22.84
N ALA A 231 11.91 15.48 -21.87
CA ALA A 231 11.61 14.06 -21.90
C ALA A 231 10.61 13.68 -23.00
N GLU A 232 9.66 14.55 -23.32
CA GLU A 232 8.58 14.25 -24.27
C GLU A 232 8.91 14.64 -25.72
N ILE A 233 9.62 15.75 -25.95
CA ILE A 233 9.87 16.26 -27.31
C ILE A 233 11.37 16.31 -27.69
N GLY A 234 12.27 15.96 -26.76
CA GLY A 234 13.71 15.93 -27.03
C GLY A 234 14.35 17.31 -27.00
N ASP A 235 15.45 17.49 -27.73
CA ASP A 235 16.21 18.74 -27.74
C ASP A 235 15.44 19.90 -28.38
N TYR A 236 15.63 21.11 -27.85
CA TYR A 236 15.14 22.32 -28.49
C TYR A 236 15.76 22.54 -29.88
N ASP A 237 14.91 22.49 -30.90
CA ASP A 237 15.16 22.95 -32.26
C ASP A 237 14.43 24.28 -32.56
N PRO A 238 15.12 25.38 -32.92
CA PRO A 238 14.49 26.66 -33.26
C PRO A 238 13.63 26.63 -34.55
N GLU A 239 13.82 25.66 -35.45
CA GLU A 239 13.00 25.52 -36.67
C GLU A 239 11.65 24.86 -36.37
N GLU A 240 11.61 23.92 -35.43
CA GLU A 240 10.39 23.21 -35.03
C GLU A 240 9.66 23.89 -33.87
N HIS A 241 10.39 24.48 -32.93
CA HIS A 241 9.85 25.05 -31.70
C HIS A 241 9.63 26.56 -31.82
N GLY A 242 8.45 26.93 -32.35
CA GLY A 242 7.96 28.31 -32.36
C GLY A 242 7.75 28.90 -30.95
N PRO A 243 7.26 30.14 -30.80
CA PRO A 243 7.20 30.81 -29.49
C PRO A 243 6.23 30.19 -28.46
N ASP A 244 5.38 29.24 -28.88
CA ASP A 244 4.28 28.69 -28.08
C ASP A 244 4.27 27.16 -28.02
N TYR A 245 5.39 26.50 -28.35
CA TYR A 245 5.46 25.04 -28.49
C TYR A 245 5.12 24.24 -27.22
N VAL A 246 5.06 24.90 -26.05
CA VAL A 246 4.70 24.27 -24.78
C VAL A 246 3.23 24.50 -24.36
N ASN A 247 2.41 25.15 -25.18
CA ASN A 247 1.04 25.53 -24.82
C ASN A 247 0.11 24.32 -24.53
N ASP A 248 0.38 23.17 -25.16
CA ASP A 248 -0.37 21.94 -24.91
C ASP A 248 0.00 21.25 -23.59
N PHE A 249 1.11 21.66 -22.97
CA PHE A 249 1.54 21.12 -21.70
C PHE A 249 0.83 21.80 -20.53
N ARG A 250 0.68 21.03 -19.45
CA ARG A 250 0.19 21.52 -18.16
C ARG A 250 1.24 21.25 -17.09
N PHE A 251 1.83 22.31 -16.56
CA PHE A 251 2.91 22.27 -15.57
C PHE A 251 2.45 22.61 -14.15
N ALA A 252 1.39 23.41 -14.03
CA ALA A 252 0.86 23.91 -12.77
C ALA A 252 -0.68 23.99 -12.78
N PRO A 253 -1.35 23.93 -11.61
CA PRO A 253 -2.81 24.09 -11.51
C PRO A 253 -3.32 25.44 -12.07
N ALA A 254 -2.56 26.50 -11.83
CA ALA A 254 -2.79 27.83 -12.38
C ALA A 254 -1.59 28.22 -13.24
N GLN A 255 -1.61 27.80 -14.51
CA GLN A 255 -0.54 28.08 -15.47
C GLN A 255 -0.65 29.52 -15.99
N THR A 256 0.50 30.20 -16.07
CA THR A 256 0.62 31.55 -16.60
C THR A 256 1.56 31.54 -17.81
N ARG A 257 1.47 32.57 -18.65
CA ARG A 257 2.38 32.73 -19.78
C ARG A 257 3.85 32.87 -19.34
N GLU A 258 4.09 33.60 -18.25
CA GLU A 258 5.42 33.75 -17.65
C GLU A 258 6.03 32.38 -17.25
N LEU A 259 5.20 31.44 -16.77
CA LEU A 259 5.66 30.10 -16.44
C LEU A 259 6.11 29.35 -17.70
N GLU A 260 5.34 29.42 -18.79
CA GLU A 260 5.69 28.80 -20.06
C GLU A 260 6.99 29.36 -20.62
N GLU A 261 7.16 30.69 -20.59
CA GLU A 261 8.40 31.36 -21.02
C GLU A 261 9.61 30.87 -20.21
N ARG A 262 9.46 30.73 -18.89
CA ARG A 262 10.52 30.22 -18.03
C ARG A 262 10.84 28.75 -18.30
N VAL A 263 9.82 27.92 -18.57
CA VAL A 263 10.00 26.52 -18.99
C VAL A 263 10.80 26.45 -20.29
N MET A 264 10.41 27.23 -21.30
CA MET A 264 11.08 27.27 -22.60
C MET A 264 12.53 27.77 -22.49
N GLU A 265 12.79 28.75 -21.64
CA GLU A 265 14.15 29.23 -21.38
C GLU A 265 15.05 28.14 -20.79
N LEU A 266 14.54 27.36 -19.83
CA LEU A 266 15.27 26.25 -19.24
C LEU A 266 15.50 25.12 -20.25
N HIS A 267 14.46 24.76 -21.02
CA HIS A 267 14.52 23.69 -22.02
C HIS A 267 15.65 23.88 -23.05
N ARG A 268 15.88 25.12 -23.51
CA ARG A 268 16.98 25.45 -24.45
C ARG A 268 18.38 25.04 -23.96
N ASN A 269 18.56 24.87 -22.64
CA ASN A 269 19.86 24.55 -22.05
C ASN A 269 20.11 23.04 -21.88
N TYR A 270 19.17 22.17 -22.30
CA TYR A 270 19.24 20.73 -22.06
C TYR A 270 19.69 19.91 -23.27
N ARG A 271 20.26 20.55 -24.30
CA ARG A 271 20.72 19.87 -25.51
C ARG A 271 21.60 18.65 -25.19
N GLY A 272 21.24 17.50 -25.76
CA GLY A 272 21.92 16.22 -25.57
C GLY A 272 21.47 15.46 -24.32
N MET A 273 20.53 15.98 -23.52
CA MET A 273 19.95 15.26 -22.39
C MET A 273 18.94 14.23 -22.89
N SER A 274 19.17 12.96 -22.60
CA SER A 274 18.21 11.91 -22.95
C SER A 274 16.93 12.01 -22.11
N PRO A 275 15.81 11.46 -22.60
CA PRO A 275 14.57 11.44 -21.82
C PRO A 275 14.68 10.75 -20.46
N ALA A 276 15.48 9.67 -20.35
CA ALA A 276 15.70 8.98 -19.08
C ALA A 276 16.48 9.85 -18.08
N GLU A 277 17.46 10.63 -18.56
CA GLU A 277 18.18 11.60 -17.72
C GLU A 277 17.29 12.76 -17.28
N ALA A 278 16.44 13.27 -18.18
CA ALA A 278 15.46 14.31 -17.85
C ALA A 278 14.46 13.82 -16.78
N GLU A 279 13.95 12.60 -16.91
CA GLU A 279 13.09 11.94 -15.92
C GLU A 279 13.81 11.75 -14.59
N MET A 280 15.06 11.30 -14.58
CA MET A 280 15.84 11.19 -13.36
C MET A 280 16.03 12.55 -12.69
N ASN A 281 16.38 13.59 -13.45
CA ASN A 281 16.54 14.95 -12.93
C ASN A 281 15.23 15.53 -12.39
N PHE A 282 14.10 15.24 -13.04
CA PHE A 282 12.77 15.55 -12.52
C PHE A 282 12.57 14.91 -11.14
N LEU A 283 12.83 13.61 -11.02
CA LEU A 283 12.62 12.85 -9.78
C LEU A 283 13.55 13.31 -8.65
N GLU A 284 14.81 13.60 -8.95
CA GLU A 284 15.79 14.13 -7.99
C GLU A 284 15.39 15.48 -7.40
N ASN A 285 14.65 16.30 -8.15
CA ASN A 285 14.11 17.55 -7.67
C ASN A 285 12.75 17.38 -6.97
N ALA A 286 11.85 16.56 -7.54
CA ALA A 286 10.54 16.30 -6.96
C ALA A 286 10.62 15.65 -5.57
N LYS A 287 11.57 14.72 -5.34
CA LYS A 287 11.74 14.05 -4.04
C LYS A 287 12.07 15.00 -2.88
N LYS A 288 12.55 16.21 -3.18
CA LYS A 288 12.92 17.23 -2.19
C LYS A 288 11.70 18.02 -1.69
N LEU A 289 10.56 17.92 -2.38
CA LEU A 289 9.33 18.61 -2.00
C LEU A 289 8.75 18.05 -0.71
N SER A 290 8.26 18.92 0.17
CA SER A 290 7.82 18.58 1.52
C SER A 290 6.66 17.58 1.57
N MET A 291 5.85 17.56 0.52
CA MET A 291 4.66 16.72 0.37
C MET A 291 4.89 15.49 -0.52
N TYR A 292 6.13 15.25 -0.97
CA TYR A 292 6.47 14.10 -1.81
C TYR A 292 6.08 12.78 -1.12
N GLY A 293 5.17 12.04 -1.75
CA GLY A 293 4.68 10.75 -1.25
C GLY A 293 3.98 10.80 0.10
N VAL A 294 3.40 11.94 0.47
CA VAL A 294 2.65 12.11 1.73
C VAL A 294 1.15 11.88 1.48
N ASP A 295 0.60 10.80 2.04
CA ASP A 295 -0.84 10.52 2.04
C ASP A 295 -1.54 11.21 3.23
N LEU A 296 -2.41 12.17 2.95
CA LEU A 296 -3.02 13.06 3.94
C LEU A 296 -4.40 12.56 4.42
N HIS A 297 -4.61 12.58 5.73
CA HIS A 297 -5.87 12.19 6.39
C HIS A 297 -6.31 13.27 7.37
N GLN A 298 -7.56 13.73 7.24
CA GLN A 298 -8.17 14.66 8.19
C GLN A 298 -8.35 14.00 9.56
N ALA A 299 -7.98 14.73 10.62
CA ALA A 299 -8.15 14.30 11.99
C ALA A 299 -8.29 15.50 12.93
N LYS A 300 -8.59 15.23 14.19
CA LYS A 300 -8.49 16.14 15.32
C LYS A 300 -7.53 15.58 16.35
N ASP A 301 -6.80 16.44 17.04
CA ASP A 301 -5.98 16.03 18.19
C ASP A 301 -6.82 15.78 19.46
N SER A 302 -6.15 15.63 20.61
CA SER A 302 -6.76 15.44 21.92
C SER A 302 -7.59 16.65 22.38
N GLU A 303 -7.29 17.85 21.89
CA GLU A 303 -7.97 19.11 22.22
C GLU A 303 -9.12 19.43 21.24
N GLY A 304 -9.27 18.64 20.17
CA GLY A 304 -10.31 18.83 19.17
C GLY A 304 -9.94 19.77 18.03
N ILE A 305 -8.67 20.21 17.98
CA ILE A 305 -8.13 21.09 16.95
C ILE A 305 -7.98 20.31 15.65
N ASP A 306 -8.42 20.90 14.54
CA ASP A 306 -8.31 20.28 13.22
C ASP A 306 -6.86 20.23 12.75
N ILE A 307 -6.45 19.04 12.34
CA ILE A 307 -5.09 18.73 11.88
C ILE A 307 -5.15 17.77 10.68
N MET A 308 -4.03 17.65 9.99
CA MET A 308 -3.85 16.63 8.96
C MET A 308 -2.75 15.66 9.36
N LEU A 309 -3.05 14.36 9.33
CA LEU A 309 -2.08 13.29 9.51
C LEU A 309 -1.54 12.87 8.15
N GLY A 310 -0.23 13.03 7.93
CA GLY A 310 0.46 12.58 6.73
C GLY A 310 1.15 11.25 6.96
N VAL A 311 1.02 10.28 6.04
CA VAL A 311 1.78 9.03 6.05
C VAL A 311 2.77 9.03 4.90
N SER A 312 4.03 8.70 5.15
CA SER A 312 5.09 8.69 4.13
C SER A 312 6.06 7.52 4.34
N ALA A 313 7.02 7.36 3.41
CA ALA A 313 8.13 6.43 3.57
C ALA A 313 8.91 6.63 4.89
N SER A 314 8.94 7.86 5.39
CA SER A 314 9.79 8.24 6.51
C SER A 314 9.13 8.12 7.89
N GLY A 315 7.80 8.04 7.93
CA GLY A 315 7.04 8.09 9.18
C GLY A 315 5.64 8.69 9.04
N LEU A 316 5.04 8.94 10.21
CA LEU A 316 3.81 9.70 10.37
C LEU A 316 4.14 11.18 10.63
N LEU A 317 3.44 12.09 9.98
CA LEU A 317 3.63 13.54 10.08
C LEU A 317 2.33 14.18 10.56
N ILE A 318 2.45 15.28 11.30
CA ILE A 318 1.30 16.10 11.70
C ILE A 318 1.44 17.48 11.07
N TYR A 319 0.38 17.93 10.41
CA TYR A 319 0.27 19.26 9.85
C TYR A 319 -0.89 20.02 10.50
N ARG A 320 -0.68 21.31 10.69
CA ARG A 320 -1.68 22.28 11.12
C ARG A 320 -1.50 23.52 10.26
N ASP A 321 -2.59 24.09 9.75
CA ASP A 321 -2.56 25.29 8.91
C ASP A 321 -1.55 25.16 7.74
N ARG A 322 -1.49 23.96 7.14
CA ARG A 322 -0.55 23.55 6.07
C ARG A 322 0.93 23.52 6.48
N LEU A 323 1.27 23.83 7.72
CA LEU A 323 2.62 23.72 8.27
C LEU A 323 2.83 22.39 8.97
N ARG A 324 3.99 21.77 8.74
CA ARG A 324 4.37 20.53 9.43
C ARG A 324 4.81 20.86 10.85
N ILE A 325 4.02 20.44 11.85
CA ILE A 325 4.29 20.69 13.27
C ILE A 325 5.04 19.54 13.96
N ASN A 326 4.90 18.30 13.49
CA ASN A 326 5.57 17.17 14.12
C ASN A 326 5.84 16.01 13.14
N ARG A 327 6.77 15.13 13.51
CA ARG A 327 7.16 13.94 12.76
C ARG A 327 7.54 12.79 13.69
N PHE A 328 6.85 11.66 13.52
CA PHE A 328 7.16 10.39 14.16
C PHE A 328 7.75 9.44 13.14
N ALA A 329 9.09 9.31 13.16
CA ALA A 329 9.78 8.35 12.32
C ALA A 329 9.38 6.92 12.68
N TRP A 330 9.29 6.03 11.68
CA TRP A 330 8.90 4.63 11.90
C TRP A 330 9.64 3.93 13.04
N PRO A 331 10.97 4.07 13.22
CA PRO A 331 11.68 3.43 14.32
C PRO A 331 11.24 3.87 15.72
N LYS A 332 10.66 5.07 15.85
CA LYS A 332 10.16 5.59 17.13
C LYS A 332 8.75 5.08 17.47
N ILE A 333 8.02 4.51 16.53
CA ILE A 333 6.65 4.03 16.76
C ILE A 333 6.70 2.56 17.17
N LEU A 334 6.24 2.23 18.37
CA LEU A 334 6.13 0.87 18.89
C LEU A 334 4.90 0.15 18.36
N LYS A 335 3.76 0.84 18.37
CA LYS A 335 2.47 0.24 18.05
C LYS A 335 1.53 1.27 17.44
N ILE A 336 0.79 0.82 16.44
CA ILE A 336 -0.28 1.59 15.81
C ILE A 336 -1.58 0.82 15.99
N SER A 337 -2.62 1.50 16.47
CA SER A 337 -3.93 0.89 16.71
C SER A 337 -5.06 1.88 16.45
N TYR A 338 -6.27 1.36 16.33
CA TYR A 338 -7.46 2.19 16.20
C TYR A 338 -8.65 1.54 16.92
N LYS A 339 -9.59 2.35 17.39
CA LYS A 339 -10.83 1.92 18.03
C LYS A 339 -11.93 2.92 17.74
N ARG A 340 -13.04 2.46 17.14
CA ARG A 340 -14.10 3.35 16.63
C ARG A 340 -13.49 4.40 15.69
N SER A 341 -13.75 5.68 15.93
CA SER A 341 -13.19 6.83 15.21
C SER A 341 -11.80 7.26 15.69
N ASN A 342 -11.25 6.61 16.73
CA ASN A 342 -9.98 7.04 17.33
C ASN A 342 -8.82 6.22 16.77
N PHE A 343 -7.69 6.88 16.54
CA PHE A 343 -6.43 6.33 16.07
C PHE A 343 -5.35 6.63 17.11
N TYR A 344 -4.48 5.66 17.39
CA TYR A 344 -3.50 5.77 18.47
C TYR A 344 -2.13 5.28 18.00
N ILE A 345 -1.10 6.04 18.37
CA ILE A 345 0.30 5.65 18.22
C ILE A 345 0.95 5.56 19.60
N LYS A 346 1.69 4.49 19.84
CA LYS A 346 2.53 4.31 21.02
C LYS A 346 3.97 4.55 20.62
N ILE A 347 4.65 5.46 21.29
CA ILE A 347 6.01 5.91 20.98
C ILE A 347 7.01 5.24 21.93
N ARG A 348 8.20 4.91 21.41
CA ARG A 348 9.32 4.44 22.22
C ARG A 348 9.74 5.54 23.20
N PRO A 349 9.97 5.22 24.48
CA PRO A 349 10.60 6.18 25.38
C PRO A 349 11.93 6.65 24.80
N GLY A 350 12.23 7.95 24.93
CA GLY A 350 13.58 8.47 24.72
C GLY A 350 14.60 7.88 25.70
N GLU A 351 15.89 8.10 25.47
CA GLU A 351 16.97 7.57 26.31
C GLU A 351 16.85 7.96 27.80
N TYR A 352 16.19 9.09 28.08
CA TYR A 352 15.96 9.62 29.43
C TYR A 352 14.52 9.47 29.92
N GLU A 353 13.61 8.93 29.11
CA GLU A 353 12.21 8.74 29.47
C GLU A 353 11.99 7.28 29.92
N GLN A 354 11.28 7.09 31.03
CA GLN A 354 11.00 5.74 31.55
C GLN A 354 9.67 5.16 31.03
N PHE A 355 8.80 5.99 30.45
CA PHE A 355 7.45 5.60 30.10
C PHE A 355 7.18 5.74 28.59
N GLU A 356 6.39 4.81 28.06
CA GLU A 356 5.93 4.85 26.68
C GLU A 356 4.77 5.85 26.53
N SER A 357 4.94 6.87 25.69
CA SER A 357 3.88 7.85 25.40
C SER A 357 2.88 7.29 24.38
N THR A 358 1.58 7.43 24.66
CA THR A 358 0.51 7.10 23.71
C THR A 358 -0.22 8.36 23.26
N ILE A 359 -0.22 8.64 21.96
CA ILE A 359 -0.84 9.81 21.37
C ILE A 359 -2.10 9.36 20.63
N GLY A 360 -3.21 10.06 20.86
CA GLY A 360 -4.52 9.77 20.28
C GLY A 360 -5.01 10.85 19.33
N PHE A 361 -5.67 10.44 18.26
CA PHE A 361 -6.27 11.30 17.25
C PHE A 361 -7.70 10.85 16.95
N LYS A 362 -8.60 11.79 16.70
CA LYS A 362 -10.00 11.51 16.33
C LYS A 362 -10.20 11.77 14.85
N LEU A 363 -10.60 10.74 14.10
CA LEU A 363 -10.95 10.86 12.68
C LEU A 363 -12.46 11.05 12.50
N PRO A 364 -12.92 11.47 11.31
CA PRO A 364 -14.34 11.74 11.07
C PRO A 364 -15.27 10.54 11.37
N ASN A 365 -14.80 9.32 11.12
CA ASN A 365 -15.56 8.10 11.36
C ASN A 365 -14.66 6.86 11.48
N HIS A 366 -15.23 5.73 11.88
CA HIS A 366 -14.51 4.46 12.03
C HIS A 366 -13.85 3.97 10.73
N ARG A 367 -14.45 4.23 9.58
CA ARG A 367 -13.89 3.83 8.29
C ARG A 367 -12.60 4.60 7.99
N ALA A 368 -12.58 5.91 8.24
CA ALA A 368 -11.40 6.75 8.12
C ALA A 368 -10.27 6.25 9.04
N SER A 369 -10.55 5.97 10.32
CA SER A 369 -9.56 5.43 11.27
C SER A 369 -8.98 4.10 10.81
N LYS A 370 -9.84 3.19 10.31
CA LYS A 370 -9.40 1.91 9.75
C LYS A 370 -8.55 2.10 8.50
N ARG A 371 -8.89 3.05 7.63
CA ARG A 371 -8.11 3.37 6.42
C ARG A 371 -6.73 3.89 6.79
N LEU A 372 -6.64 4.92 7.63
CA LEU A 372 -5.36 5.45 8.11
C LEU A 372 -4.52 4.36 8.77
N TRP A 373 -5.12 3.57 9.67
CA TRP A 373 -4.43 2.44 10.31
C TRP A 373 -3.86 1.46 9.29
N LYS A 374 -4.64 1.05 8.29
CA LYS A 374 -4.13 0.17 7.22
C LYS A 374 -2.96 0.82 6.48
N VAL A 375 -3.11 2.06 6.03
CA VAL A 375 -2.07 2.79 5.29
C VAL A 375 -0.77 2.85 6.11
N CYS A 376 -0.85 3.17 7.41
CA CYS A 376 0.32 3.18 8.29
C CYS A 376 0.98 1.81 8.42
N ILE A 377 0.20 0.74 8.59
CA ILE A 377 0.74 -0.63 8.69
C ILE A 377 1.43 -1.02 7.38
N GLU A 378 0.79 -0.74 6.23
CA GLU A 378 1.37 -1.02 4.92
C GLU A 378 2.68 -0.26 4.68
N HIS A 379 2.72 1.05 4.96
CA HIS A 379 3.93 1.86 4.79
C HIS A 379 5.04 1.47 5.75
N HIS A 380 4.71 1.24 7.02
CA HIS A 380 5.67 0.77 8.01
C HIS A 380 6.26 -0.57 7.56
N THR A 381 5.44 -1.56 7.20
CA THR A 381 5.94 -2.86 6.75
C THR A 381 6.77 -2.74 5.48
N PHE A 382 6.31 -2.00 4.47
CA PHE A 382 6.99 -1.88 3.18
C PHE A 382 8.38 -1.23 3.32
N PHE A 383 8.48 -0.08 4.00
CA PHE A 383 9.73 0.68 4.05
C PHE A 383 10.67 0.29 5.21
N ARG A 384 10.16 -0.30 6.30
CA ARG A 384 10.96 -0.58 7.49
C ARG A 384 11.37 -2.04 7.64
N LEU A 385 10.52 -2.98 7.27
CA LEU A 385 10.77 -4.40 7.56
C LEU A 385 11.53 -5.07 6.41
N VAL A 386 12.41 -6.02 6.76
CA VAL A 386 13.09 -6.86 5.76
C VAL A 386 12.10 -7.83 5.11
N SER A 387 11.14 -8.32 5.88
CA SER A 387 10.04 -9.17 5.39
C SER A 387 8.75 -8.90 6.19
N PRO A 388 7.56 -9.21 5.64
CA PRO A 388 6.31 -9.07 6.39
C PRO A 388 6.25 -10.03 7.58
N GLU A 389 5.58 -9.64 8.66
CA GLU A 389 5.42 -10.51 9.83
C GLU A 389 4.60 -11.78 9.49
N PRO A 390 5.03 -12.98 9.95
CA PRO A 390 4.28 -14.20 9.71
C PRO A 390 2.92 -14.19 10.42
N PRO A 391 1.89 -14.86 9.85
CA PRO A 391 0.59 -14.95 10.51
C PRO A 391 0.72 -15.59 11.90
N PRO A 392 0.06 -15.05 12.95
CA PRO A 392 0.09 -15.65 14.27
C PRO A 392 -0.51 -17.06 14.24
N LYS A 393 0.22 -18.03 14.80
CA LYS A 393 -0.21 -19.43 14.93
C LYS A 393 -1.27 -19.58 16.04
N GLY A 394 -2.50 -19.11 15.80
CA GLY A 394 -3.59 -19.21 16.78
C GLY A 394 -4.97 -18.90 16.20
N PHE A 395 -5.99 -19.67 16.61
CA PHE A 395 -7.33 -19.65 15.98
C PHE A 395 -8.30 -18.55 16.47
N LEU A 396 -7.90 -17.66 17.39
CA LEU A 396 -8.79 -16.66 17.98
C LEU A 396 -8.11 -15.29 18.14
N VAL A 397 -7.99 -14.54 17.05
CA VAL A 397 -7.60 -13.12 17.12
C VAL A 397 -8.86 -12.26 17.05
N ILE A 398 -9.22 -11.64 18.17
CA ILE A 398 -10.29 -10.63 18.27
C ILE A 398 -9.70 -9.30 17.79
N GLY A 399 -10.24 -8.75 16.70
CA GLY A 399 -9.77 -7.50 16.10
C GLY A 399 -9.56 -7.59 14.59
N SER A 400 -9.01 -6.51 14.02
CA SER A 400 -8.65 -6.49 12.60
C SER A 400 -7.52 -7.49 12.31
N LYS A 401 -7.81 -8.54 11.54
CA LYS A 401 -6.82 -9.54 11.08
C LYS A 401 -5.93 -9.05 9.92
N PHE A 402 -6.04 -7.77 9.55
CA PHE A 402 -5.29 -7.26 8.41
C PHE A 402 -3.79 -7.28 8.69
N ARG A 403 -3.06 -7.80 7.70
CA ARG A 403 -1.60 -7.85 7.63
C ARG A 403 -1.23 -7.47 6.21
N TYR A 404 -0.14 -6.73 6.06
CA TYR A 404 0.44 -6.53 4.76
C TYR A 404 0.99 -7.87 4.25
N SER A 405 0.64 -8.24 3.03
CA SER A 405 0.99 -9.53 2.43
C SER A 405 1.81 -9.39 1.14
N GLY A 406 2.18 -8.18 0.74
CA GLY A 406 3.07 -7.93 -0.39
C GLY A 406 4.55 -8.05 -0.01
N ARG A 407 5.44 -7.86 -0.99
CA ARG A 407 6.89 -7.78 -0.74
C ARG A 407 7.22 -6.46 -0.03
N THR A 408 8.17 -6.49 0.89
CA THR A 408 8.76 -5.26 1.44
C THR A 408 9.68 -4.61 0.41
N GLN A 409 10.06 -3.34 0.62
CA GLN A 409 11.03 -2.67 -0.25
C GLN A 409 12.35 -3.44 -0.34
N ALA A 410 12.79 -4.07 0.76
CA ALA A 410 14.00 -4.90 0.75
C ALA A 410 13.87 -6.08 -0.22
N GLN A 411 12.72 -6.79 -0.18
CA GLN A 411 12.44 -7.90 -1.10
C GLN A 411 12.20 -7.42 -2.54
N THR A 412 11.54 -6.28 -2.72
CA THR A 412 11.35 -5.65 -4.03
C THR A 412 12.69 -5.35 -4.66
N ARG A 413 13.62 -4.70 -3.94
CA ARG A 413 14.97 -4.40 -4.44
C ARG A 413 15.76 -5.66 -4.79
N GLN A 414 15.69 -6.69 -3.95
CA GLN A 414 16.33 -7.99 -4.24
C GLN A 414 15.77 -8.61 -5.52
N ALA A 415 14.46 -8.52 -5.75
CA ALA A 415 13.85 -9.03 -6.97
C ALA A 415 14.16 -8.15 -8.20
N SER A 416 14.17 -6.83 -8.05
CA SER A 416 14.54 -5.90 -9.12
C SER A 416 15.98 -6.10 -9.57
N ALA A 417 16.90 -6.41 -8.64
CA ALA A 417 18.30 -6.71 -8.96
C ALA A 417 18.50 -7.99 -9.79
N LEU A 418 17.47 -8.84 -9.90
CA LEU A 418 17.48 -10.05 -10.73
C LEU A 418 16.79 -9.84 -12.09
N ILE A 419 16.38 -8.61 -12.42
CA ILE A 419 15.80 -8.30 -13.73
C ILE A 419 16.92 -8.42 -14.78
N ASP A 420 16.81 -9.46 -15.59
CA ASP A 420 17.70 -9.73 -16.71
C ASP A 420 16.90 -9.64 -18.02
N ARG A 421 16.63 -8.41 -18.44
CA ARG A 421 16.00 -8.11 -19.74
C ARG A 421 16.52 -6.77 -20.28
N PRO A 422 16.52 -6.56 -21.61
CA PRO A 422 16.77 -5.23 -22.15
C PRO A 422 15.72 -4.24 -21.67
N ALA A 423 16.12 -2.98 -21.48
CA ALA A 423 15.21 -1.91 -21.10
C ALA A 423 14.05 -1.85 -22.12
N PRO A 424 12.78 -1.92 -21.66
CA PRO A 424 11.66 -1.91 -22.57
C PRO A 424 11.57 -0.56 -23.28
N LEU A 425 11.33 -0.59 -24.59
CA LEU A 425 10.96 0.61 -25.34
C LEU A 425 9.49 0.92 -25.07
N PHE A 426 9.20 2.17 -24.74
CA PHE A 426 7.84 2.66 -24.54
C PHE A 426 7.73 4.09 -25.05
N GLU A 427 6.55 4.45 -25.55
CA GLU A 427 6.26 5.82 -25.95
C GLU A 427 5.98 6.67 -24.72
N ARG A 428 6.66 7.82 -24.64
CA ARG A 428 6.38 8.84 -23.65
C ARG A 428 5.15 9.62 -24.10
N SER A 429 4.21 9.82 -23.20
CA SER A 429 2.98 10.55 -23.50
C SER A 429 3.31 12.02 -23.72
N VAL A 430 2.97 12.60 -24.88
CA VAL A 430 3.25 14.00 -25.28
C VAL A 430 2.35 15.04 -24.57
N SER A 431 1.91 14.71 -23.37
CA SER A 431 0.99 15.47 -22.51
C SER A 431 -0.49 15.51 -22.96
N LYS A 432 -1.34 15.73 -21.95
CA LYS A 432 -2.72 15.27 -21.83
C LYS A 432 -3.65 15.93 -22.85
N ARG A 433 -4.12 15.18 -23.86
CA ARG A 433 -5.39 15.50 -24.54
C ARG A 433 -6.47 15.63 -23.47
N TYR A 434 -6.93 16.87 -23.26
CA TYR A 434 -7.94 17.26 -22.28
C TYR A 434 -9.11 16.28 -22.18
N LEU A 435 -9.24 15.60 -21.04
CA LEU A 435 -10.51 15.08 -20.54
C LEU A 435 -10.58 15.33 -19.03
N LEU A 436 -10.90 16.57 -18.65
CA LEU A 436 -11.55 16.80 -17.36
C LEU A 436 -13.00 16.32 -17.50
N PRO A 437 -13.49 15.38 -16.66
CA PRO A 437 -14.91 15.28 -16.43
C PRO A 437 -15.35 16.58 -15.78
N ARG A 438 -16.28 17.30 -16.41
CA ARG A 438 -17.03 18.40 -15.81
C ARG A 438 -17.57 17.93 -14.45
N SER A 439 -16.92 18.33 -13.36
CA SER A 439 -17.59 18.42 -12.07
C SER A 439 -18.27 19.78 -12.04
N MET A 440 -19.58 19.78 -12.25
CA MET A 440 -20.42 20.90 -11.84
C MET A 440 -20.40 20.93 -10.32
N ASP A 441 -19.69 21.88 -9.72
CA ASP A 441 -20.25 22.69 -8.65
C ASP A 441 -19.41 23.95 -8.46
N GLY A 442 -20.07 25.10 -8.61
CA GLY A 442 -19.48 26.41 -8.38
C GLY A 442 -19.66 26.79 -6.92
N GLY A 443 -18.56 27.17 -6.27
CA GLY A 443 -18.58 27.75 -4.94
C GLY A 443 -17.41 28.71 -4.81
N GLU A 444 -17.63 29.95 -5.23
CA GLU A 444 -16.73 31.07 -4.97
C GLU A 444 -16.55 31.22 -3.46
N GLN A 445 -15.30 31.10 -2.99
CA GLN A 445 -14.90 31.67 -1.71
C GLN A 445 -13.64 32.50 -1.93
N ASP A 446 -13.86 33.81 -1.97
CA ASP A 446 -12.86 34.87 -1.90
C ASP A 446 -11.89 34.61 -0.74
N THR A 447 -10.60 34.42 -1.03
CA THR A 447 -9.54 34.50 -0.02
C THR A 447 -8.48 35.50 -0.48
N LYS A 448 -8.53 36.68 0.13
CA LYS A 448 -7.46 37.69 0.06
C LYS A 448 -6.18 37.09 0.63
N ALA A 449 -5.08 37.19 -0.11
CA ALA A 449 -3.74 36.84 0.34
C ALA A 449 -3.30 37.73 1.53
N PRO A 450 -2.68 37.19 2.58
CA PRO A 450 -2.04 38.01 3.59
C PRO A 450 -0.60 38.40 3.17
N ASN A 451 -0.24 39.64 3.49
CA ASN A 451 1.07 40.26 3.23
C ASN A 451 2.25 39.51 3.89
N ASP A 452 3.39 39.48 3.20
CA ASP A 452 4.67 38.83 3.53
C ASP A 452 5.45 39.42 4.75
N ARG A 453 4.76 39.97 5.76
CA ARG A 453 5.43 40.61 6.92
C ARG A 453 5.17 40.00 8.29
N GLU A 454 4.42 38.90 8.42
CA GLU A 454 4.20 38.23 9.72
C GLU A 454 4.88 36.85 9.90
N ILE A 455 5.74 36.41 8.97
CA ILE A 455 6.42 35.10 9.05
C ILE A 455 7.75 35.17 9.84
N ARG A 456 7.98 36.22 10.64
CA ARG A 456 9.14 36.32 11.53
C ARG A 456 8.70 36.64 12.93
N ASN A 457 8.25 35.62 13.65
CA ASN A 457 8.48 35.42 15.09
C ASN A 457 7.64 34.23 15.60
N TYR A 458 8.04 33.01 15.26
CA TYR A 458 7.61 31.82 16.01
C TYR A 458 8.85 31.05 16.46
N SER A 459 9.44 31.57 17.53
CA SER A 459 10.60 31.01 18.23
C SER A 459 10.20 29.83 19.12
N SER A 460 11.12 28.86 19.20
CA SER A 460 11.27 27.59 19.94
C SER A 460 10.46 27.24 21.20
N THR A 461 9.48 28.01 21.66
CA THR A 461 8.76 27.75 22.91
C THR A 461 7.46 26.94 22.72
N GLN A 462 6.89 26.88 21.51
CA GLN A 462 5.67 26.10 21.23
C GLN A 462 5.92 24.60 20.96
N HIS A 463 7.14 24.20 20.62
CA HIS A 463 7.50 22.78 20.44
C HIS A 463 7.32 21.96 21.73
N VAL A 464 7.51 22.58 22.90
CA VAL A 464 7.33 21.94 24.22
C VAL A 464 5.86 21.92 24.63
N LEU A 465 5.05 22.87 24.19
CA LEU A 465 3.61 22.95 24.54
C LEU A 465 2.77 21.97 23.71
N ILE A 466 3.10 21.75 22.44
CA ILE A 466 2.39 20.76 21.60
C ILE A 466 2.70 19.34 22.07
N LEU A 467 3.93 19.05 22.50
CA LEU A 467 4.25 17.76 23.12
C LEU A 467 3.50 17.59 24.45
N LYS A 468 3.47 18.61 25.33
CA LYS A 468 2.70 18.56 26.58
C LYS A 468 1.17 18.46 26.37
N SER A 469 0.64 19.05 25.31
CA SER A 469 -0.78 18.98 24.92
C SER A 469 -1.15 17.61 24.28
N LEU A 470 -0.23 17.02 23.51
CA LEU A 470 -0.38 15.67 22.94
C LEU A 470 -0.12 14.55 23.96
N GLU A 471 0.67 14.80 25.00
CA GLU A 471 0.99 13.87 26.11
C GLU A 471 0.04 14.02 27.31
N GLY A 472 -0.72 15.12 27.38
CA GLY A 472 -1.61 15.45 28.49
C GLY A 472 -2.92 14.67 28.48
N LYS A 473 -2.87 13.37 28.81
CA LYS A 473 -3.89 12.59 29.56
C LYS A 473 -3.59 11.08 29.53
N VAL A 474 -2.56 10.64 30.25
CA VAL A 474 -2.44 9.24 30.72
C VAL A 474 -2.08 9.17 32.23
N GLN A 475 -2.24 10.27 32.97
CA GLN A 475 -2.14 10.27 34.43
C GLN A 475 -3.37 10.99 34.99
N GLY A 476 -4.39 10.20 35.35
CA GLY A 476 -5.62 10.71 35.96
C GLY A 476 -6.83 9.81 35.71
N GLU A 477 -6.82 8.64 36.37
CA GLU A 477 -7.93 7.80 36.88
C GLU A 477 -7.56 6.31 36.88
#